data_AF-A0AAE1YYY1-F1
#
_entry.id   AF-A0AAE1YYY1-F1
#
_cell.length_a   1.000
_cell.length_b   1.000
_cell.length_c   1.000
_cell.angle_alpha   90.00
_cell.angle_beta   90.00
_cell.angle_gamma   90.00
#
_symmetry.space_group_name_H-M   'P 1'
#
loop_
_entity.id
_entity.type
_entity.pdbx_description
1 polymer ?
#
loop_
_entity_poly.entity_id
_entity_poly.type
_entity_poly.pdbx_seq_one_letter_code
_entity_poly.pdbx_strand_id
1 'polypeptide(L)'
;MTIIQQAKRLLEAFRITTKDDGNGMMRPRQTKWQKPPTDFIKLKFDGAVFWTEGGVGSRVIARDVEGMCLGWRIGFQRGTLDATVAEALAARCAADLVVQYG
;
A
#
# COMPACT_ATOMS: atom_id res chain seq x y z
N MET A 1 -13.09 10.37 -16.40
CA MET A 1 -13.24 9.63 -15.13
C MET A 1 -12.31 10.28 -14.12
N THR A 2 -12.79 10.66 -12.93
CA THR A 2 -11.99 11.43 -11.96
C THR A 2 -11.06 10.55 -11.13
N ILE A 3 -9.95 11.11 -10.63
CA ILE A 3 -9.00 10.42 -9.73
C ILE A 3 -9.72 9.80 -8.52
N ILE A 4 -10.74 10.48 -8.00
CA ILE A 4 -11.55 10.02 -6.86
C ILE A 4 -12.36 8.75 -7.21
N GLN A 5 -12.95 8.68 -8.40
CA GLN A 5 -13.68 7.48 -8.85
C GLN A 5 -12.74 6.30 -9.08
N GLN A 6 -11.54 6.56 -9.62
CA GLN A 6 -10.49 5.55 -9.79
C GLN A 6 -10.01 5.03 -8.42
N ALA A 7 -9.74 5.92 -7.47
CA ALA A 7 -9.31 5.57 -6.12
C ALA A 7 -10.35 4.74 -5.37
N LYS A 8 -11.64 5.11 -5.44
CA LYS A 8 -12.74 4.33 -4.85
C LYS A 8 -12.84 2.93 -5.46
N ARG A 9 -12.72 2.81 -6.78
CA ARG A 9 -12.73 1.52 -7.48
C ARG A 9 -11.55 0.63 -7.06
N LEU A 10 -10.35 1.22 -6.95
CA LEU A 10 -9.14 0.50 -6.52
C LEU A 10 -9.22 0.07 -5.06
N LEU A 11 -9.78 0.90 -4.18
CA LEU A 11 -10.04 0.56 -2.78
C LEU A 11 -11.02 -0.60 -2.66
N GLU A 12 -12.10 -0.59 -3.46
CA GLU A 12 -13.07 -1.68 -3.47
C GLU A 12 -12.46 -2.97 -4.01
N ALA A 13 -11.68 -2.90 -5.08
CA ALA A 13 -10.94 -4.06 -5.60
C ALA A 13 -9.96 -4.62 -4.57
N PHE A 14 -9.22 -3.76 -3.85
CA PHE A 14 -8.33 -4.18 -2.77
C PHE A 14 -9.10 -4.91 -1.68
N ARG A 15 -10.22 -4.34 -1.20
CA ARG A 15 -11.09 -4.95 -0.20
C ARG A 15 -11.65 -6.30 -0.63
N ILE A 16 -12.01 -6.46 -1.90
CA ILE A 16 -12.45 -7.75 -2.45
C ILE A 16 -11.31 -8.76 -2.41
N THR A 17 -10.08 -8.35 -2.77
CA THR A 17 -8.91 -9.24 -2.80
C THR A 17 -8.33 -9.58 -1.42
N THR A 18 -8.61 -8.78 -0.39
CA THR A 18 -8.08 -8.98 0.97
C THR A 18 -9.09 -9.57 1.95
N LYS A 19 -10.35 -9.79 1.55
CA LYS A 19 -11.27 -10.60 2.34
C LYS A 19 -10.73 -12.04 2.32
N ASP A 20 -10.42 -12.55 3.51
CA ASP A 20 -10.13 -13.97 3.70
C ASP A 20 -11.48 -14.70 3.66
N ASP A 21 -11.78 -15.33 2.55
CA ASP A 21 -13.07 -15.98 2.31
C ASP A 21 -13.26 -17.27 3.12
N GLY A 22 -12.31 -17.65 3.99
CA GLY A 22 -12.35 -18.87 4.80
C GLY A 22 -12.39 -20.18 4.02
N ASN A 23 -12.54 -20.11 2.69
CA ASN A 23 -12.54 -21.22 1.77
C ASN A 23 -11.20 -21.21 1.05
N GLY A 24 -10.46 -22.32 1.10
CA GLY A 24 -9.09 -22.46 0.60
C GLY A 24 -8.91 -22.33 -0.92
N MET A 25 -9.51 -21.32 -1.54
CA MET A 25 -9.19 -20.90 -2.89
C MET A 25 -7.78 -20.35 -2.88
N MET A 26 -6.89 -21.14 -3.47
CA MET A 26 -5.48 -20.86 -3.72
C MET A 26 -5.32 -19.39 -4.11
N ARG A 27 -4.86 -18.56 -3.15
CA ARG A 27 -4.50 -17.16 -3.42
C ARG A 27 -3.62 -17.19 -4.66
N PRO A 28 -3.96 -16.48 -5.76
CA PRO A 28 -3.11 -16.48 -6.93
C PRO A 28 -1.72 -16.09 -6.46
N ARG A 29 -0.77 -17.00 -6.66
CA ARG A 29 0.64 -16.82 -6.27
C ARG A 29 1.21 -15.72 -7.16
N GLN A 30 0.86 -14.46 -6.89
CA GLN A 30 1.46 -13.30 -7.53
C GLN A 30 2.83 -13.08 -6.88
N THR A 31 3.78 -13.95 -7.21
CA THR A 31 5.15 -13.91 -6.68
C THR A 31 6.09 -13.04 -7.49
N LYS A 32 5.64 -12.49 -8.63
CA LYS A 32 6.48 -11.64 -9.47
C LYS A 32 5.88 -10.26 -9.62
N TRP A 33 6.68 -9.25 -9.31
CA TRP A 33 6.34 -7.85 -9.53
C TRP A 33 5.96 -7.65 -11.00
N GLN A 34 4.73 -7.17 -11.23
CA GLN A 34 4.27 -6.74 -12.55
C GLN A 34 4.57 -5.26 -12.73
N LYS A 35 5.14 -4.91 -13.89
CA LYS A 35 5.36 -3.53 -14.32
C LYS A 35 4.01 -2.80 -14.37
N PRO A 36 3.90 -1.55 -13.88
CA PRO A 36 2.73 -0.73 -14.19
C PRO A 36 2.66 -0.43 -15.70
N PRO A 37 1.50 -0.03 -16.24
CA PRO A 37 1.44 0.52 -17.59
C PRO A 37 2.35 1.75 -17.74
N THR A 38 2.72 2.09 -18.98
CA THR A 38 3.43 3.33 -19.30
C THR A 38 2.66 4.55 -18.76
N ASP A 39 3.37 5.53 -18.23
CA ASP A 39 2.85 6.74 -17.57
C ASP A 39 2.11 6.51 -16.23
N PHE A 40 2.21 5.31 -15.65
CA PHE A 40 1.71 5.04 -14.30
C PHE A 40 2.84 4.88 -13.28
N ILE A 41 2.59 5.40 -12.09
CA ILE A 41 3.43 5.16 -10.90
C ILE A 41 2.81 4.02 -10.10
N LYS A 42 3.61 3.01 -9.78
CA LYS A 42 3.23 1.92 -8.87
C LYS A 42 3.67 2.24 -7.45
N LEU A 43 2.70 2.42 -6.57
CA LEU A 43 2.94 2.50 -5.13
C LEU A 43 2.93 1.10 -4.52
N LYS A 44 3.90 0.82 -3.67
CA LYS A 44 3.86 -0.29 -2.72
C LYS A 44 3.93 0.29 -1.32
N PHE A 45 3.04 -0.13 -0.45
CA PHE A 45 3.04 0.26 0.94
C PHE A 45 2.89 -0.97 1.84
N ASP A 46 3.35 -0.83 3.08
CA ASP A 46 3.31 -1.88 4.08
C ASP A 46 3.32 -1.27 5.49
N GLY A 47 2.52 -1.84 6.38
CA GLY A 47 2.50 -1.52 7.80
C GLY A 47 3.23 -2.58 8.62
N ALA A 48 3.97 -2.17 9.65
CA ALA A 48 4.64 -3.10 10.55
C ALA A 48 4.38 -2.74 12.01
N VAL A 49 4.21 -3.75 12.87
CA VAL A 49 4.12 -3.58 14.33
C VAL A 49 5.50 -3.83 14.94
N PHE A 50 5.93 -2.90 15.77
CA PHE A 50 7.22 -2.91 16.47
C PHE A 50 6.96 -3.07 17.97
N TRP A 51 6.85 -4.32 18.42
CA TRP A 51 6.49 -4.65 19.81
C TRP A 51 7.52 -4.14 20.82
N THR A 52 8.81 -4.23 20.50
CA THR A 52 9.91 -3.79 21.38
C THR A 52 9.94 -2.27 21.51
N GLU A 53 9.70 -1.56 20.42
CA GLU A 53 9.71 -0.10 20.35
C GLU A 53 8.38 0.53 20.79
N GLY A 54 7.33 -0.28 20.92
CA GLY A 54 6.01 0.13 21.39
C GLY A 54 5.24 0.97 20.37
N GLY A 55 5.26 0.59 19.09
CA GLY A 55 4.57 1.36 18.06
C GLY A 55 4.35 0.62 16.74
N VAL A 56 3.87 1.37 15.76
CA VAL A 56 3.68 0.92 14.37
C VAL A 56 4.52 1.75 13.43
N GLY A 57 5.07 1.12 12.41
CA GLY A 57 5.73 1.78 11.29
C GLY A 57 4.92 1.65 10.01
N SER A 58 5.13 2.61 9.12
CA SER A 58 4.57 2.62 7.77
C SER A 58 5.70 2.83 6.78
N ARG A 59 5.68 2.11 5.66
CA ARG A 59 6.61 2.32 4.54
C ARG A 59 5.84 2.41 3.23
N VAL A 60 6.30 3.30 2.36
CA VAL A 60 5.79 3.47 0.99
C VAL A 60 6.97 3.63 0.04
N ILE A 61 6.87 3.05 -1.15
CA ILE A 61 7.78 3.30 -2.26
C ILE A 61 7.00 3.50 -3.56
N ALA A 62 7.35 4.53 -4.31
CA ALA A 62 6.84 4.84 -5.64
C ALA A 62 7.84 4.41 -6.70
N ARG A 63 7.38 3.68 -7.71
CA ARG A 63 8.21 3.24 -8.83
C ARG A 63 7.56 3.48 -10.18
N ASP A 64 8.37 3.79 -11.18
CA ASP A 64 7.93 3.87 -12.58
C ASP A 64 7.82 2.47 -13.24
N VAL A 65 7.60 2.48 -14.56
CA VAL A 65 7.51 1.28 -15.42
C VAL A 65 8.81 0.48 -15.52
N GLU A 66 9.96 1.14 -15.38
CA GLU A 66 11.28 0.49 -15.37
C GLU A 66 11.61 -0.08 -13.99
N GLY A 67 10.82 0.27 -12.98
CA GLY A 67 11.01 -0.12 -11.59
C GLY A 67 11.96 0.82 -10.84
N MET A 68 12.31 1.96 -11.43
CA MET A 68 13.13 3.00 -10.80
C MET A 68 12.37 3.62 -9.64
N CYS A 69 13.07 3.85 -8.54
CA CYS A 69 12.50 4.50 -7.37
C CYS A 69 12.36 6.00 -7.65
N LEU A 70 11.12 6.48 -7.73
CA LEU A 70 10.82 7.91 -7.88
C LEU A 70 10.79 8.63 -6.53
N GLY A 71 10.46 7.89 -5.47
CA GLY A 71 10.35 8.42 -4.12
C GLY A 71 9.89 7.35 -3.14
N TRP A 72 10.07 7.63 -1.86
CA TRP A 72 9.64 6.74 -0.79
C TRP A 72 9.37 7.54 0.47
N ARG A 73 8.58 6.95 1.39
CA ARG A 73 8.28 7.56 2.68
C ARG A 73 8.26 6.50 3.76
N ILE A 74 8.78 6.85 4.93
CA ILE A 74 8.67 6.06 6.14
C ILE A 74 8.03 6.89 7.24
N GLY A 75 7.34 6.22 8.15
CA GLY A 75 6.74 6.82 9.33
C GLY A 75 6.78 5.84 10.49
N PHE A 76 6.79 6.38 11.70
CA PHE A 76 6.67 5.61 12.93
C PHE A 76 5.77 6.36 13.90
N GLN A 77 4.86 5.64 14.56
CA GLN A 77 3.93 6.17 15.54
C GLN A 77 3.93 5.28 16.79
N ARG A 78 4.23 5.88 17.95
CA ARG A 78 4.18 5.19 19.25
C ARG A 78 2.74 4.98 19.73
N GLY A 79 2.55 3.97 20.58
CA GLY A 79 1.34 3.78 21.40
C GLY A 79 0.27 2.89 20.79
N THR A 80 0.28 2.65 19.48
CA THR A 80 -0.59 1.66 18.83
C THR A 80 0.22 0.42 18.47
N LEU A 81 -0.36 -0.77 18.69
CA LEU A 81 0.26 -2.07 18.37
C LEU A 81 -0.70 -2.94 17.55
N ASP A 82 -1.46 -2.30 16.66
CA ASP A 82 -2.47 -2.94 15.82
C ASP A 82 -1.98 -2.99 14.37
N ALA A 83 -1.94 -4.20 13.80
CA ALA A 83 -1.47 -4.43 12.44
C ALA A 83 -2.40 -3.79 11.39
N THR A 84 -3.71 -3.78 11.62
CA THR A 84 -4.67 -3.14 10.72
C THR A 84 -4.47 -1.62 10.72
N VAL A 85 -4.18 -1.03 11.88
CA VAL A 85 -3.82 0.39 11.97
C VAL A 85 -2.50 0.66 11.25
N ALA A 86 -1.49 -0.21 11.41
CA ALA A 86 -0.22 -0.06 10.69
C ALA A 86 -0.42 -0.04 9.17
N GLU A 87 -1.22 -0.97 8.64
CA GLU A 87 -1.54 -1.05 7.21
C GLU A 87 -2.34 0.17 6.73
N ALA A 88 -3.32 0.61 7.52
CA ALA A 88 -4.12 1.81 7.21
C ALA A 88 -3.24 3.08 7.17
N LEU A 89 -2.28 3.21 8.10
CA LEU A 89 -1.33 4.31 8.11
C LEU A 89 -0.41 4.28 6.88
N ALA A 90 0.05 3.09 6.47
CA ALA A 90 0.86 2.92 5.26
C ALA A 90 0.07 3.27 3.99
N ALA A 91 -1.19 2.84 3.90
CA ALA A 91 -2.08 3.20 2.80
C ALA A 91 -2.33 4.71 2.72
N ARG A 92 -2.59 5.38 3.87
CA ARG A 92 -2.73 6.84 3.93
C ARG A 92 -1.46 7.55 3.47
N CYS A 93 -0.31 7.12 3.99
CA CYS A 93 0.99 7.65 3.61
C CYS A 93 1.24 7.54 2.11
N ALA A 94 0.76 6.45 1.48
CA ALA A 94 0.87 6.26 0.04
C ALA A 94 -0.01 7.24 -0.73
N ALA A 95 -1.25 7.46 -0.29
CA ALA A 95 -2.14 8.46 -0.89
C ALA A 95 -1.55 9.87 -0.81
N ASP A 96 -0.96 10.24 0.33
CA ASP A 96 -0.33 11.54 0.53
C ASP A 96 0.91 11.73 -0.37
N LEU A 97 1.68 10.66 -0.60
CA LEU A 97 2.85 10.70 -1.48
C LEU A 97 2.45 11.05 -2.93
N VAL A 98 1.31 10.54 -3.41
CA VAL A 98 0.83 10.83 -4.78
C VAL A 98 0.53 12.32 -4.97
N VAL A 99 -0.03 12.98 -3.95
CA VAL A 99 -0.38 14.41 -4.00
C VAL A 99 0.87 15.30 -4.10
N GLN A 100 2.05 14.80 -3.70
CA GLN A 100 3.30 15.56 -3.78
C GLN A 100 4.00 15.44 -5.15
N TYR A 101 3.64 14.45 -5.97
CA TYR A 101 4.29 14.16 -7.25
C TYR A 101 3.35 14.25 -8.47
N GLY A 102 2.10 14.69 -8.29
CA GLY A 102 1.11 14.93 -9.35
C GLY A 102 0.32 16.21 -9.09
#